data_AF-A0A151WMK5-F1
#
_entry.id   AF-A0A151WMK5-F1
#
_cell.length_a   1.000
_cell.length_b   1.000
_cell.length_c   1.000
_cell.angle_alpha   90.00
_cell.angle_beta   90.00
_cell.angle_gamma   90.00
#
_symmetry.space_group_name_H-M   'P 1'
#
loop_
_entity.id
_entity.type
_entity.pdbx_description
1 polymer ?
#
loop_
_entity_poly.entity_id
_entity_poly.type
_entity_poly.pdbx_seq_one_letter_code
_entity_poly.pdbx_strand_id
1 'polypeptide(L)'
;MAMHTIPPKRKEIYKYEAPWPLYSMNWSVRPDKRFRLALGSFVEEYNNKVQIVSLDEETSEFSAKSTFDHPYPTTKIMWIPDSKGQLPDLLATSGDYLRVWRAAEPETRLECVLNNNKNSDFCAPLTSFDWNEVDPNLIGTSSIDTTCTIWGLETGQVMGRVTNMVSGHVKTQLIAHDKEVYDIAFSRAGGGRDMFASVGADGSVRMFDLRHLEHSTIIYEDPQHTPLLRLAWNKQDPNYLATVAMDACEVIILDVRVPCTPVARLNNHRASVNGIAWAPHSSCHICTAGDDHQALIWDIQQMPRAIEDPILAYTAAEGEVNQIQWGATQPDWIAICYNKAAEILRV
;
A
#
# COMPACT_ATOMS: atom_id res chain seq x y z
N MET A 1 -44.84 6.38 29.61
CA MET A 1 -44.13 7.28 28.67
C MET A 1 -42.75 6.68 28.48
N ALA A 2 -42.59 5.80 27.49
CA ALA A 2 -41.31 5.15 27.23
C ALA A 2 -40.42 6.13 26.43
N MET A 3 -39.29 6.52 27.01
CA MET A 3 -38.28 7.30 26.31
C MET A 3 -37.69 6.43 25.19
N HIS A 4 -38.03 6.74 23.94
CA HIS A 4 -37.26 6.26 22.80
C HIS A 4 -35.89 6.94 22.84
N THR A 5 -34.88 6.22 23.34
CA THR A 5 -33.49 6.58 23.15
C THR A 5 -33.16 6.43 21.66
N ILE A 6 -33.05 7.57 20.97
CA ILE A 6 -32.50 7.62 19.62
C ILE A 6 -31.08 7.05 19.71
N PRO A 7 -30.73 5.99 18.97
CA PRO A 7 -29.36 5.48 18.99
C PRO A 7 -28.41 6.62 18.58
N PRO A 8 -27.27 6.81 19.26
CA PRO A 8 -26.33 7.87 18.92
C PRO A 8 -25.91 7.74 17.46
N LYS A 9 -25.95 8.86 16.73
CA LYS A 9 -25.58 8.91 15.32
C LYS A 9 -24.11 8.48 15.21
N ARG A 10 -23.86 7.34 14.56
CA ARG A 10 -22.50 6.80 14.39
C ARG A 10 -21.65 7.83 13.63
N LYS A 11 -20.45 8.14 14.12
CA LYS A 11 -19.56 9.08 13.43
C LYS A 11 -19.24 8.54 12.03
N GLU A 12 -19.26 9.41 11.04
CA GLU A 12 -18.90 9.08 9.65
C GLU A 12 -17.41 9.32 9.39
N ILE A 13 -16.74 10.02 10.30
CA ILE A 13 -15.31 10.32 10.27
C ILE A 13 -14.74 10.06 11.67
N TYR A 14 -13.63 9.32 11.73
CA TYR A 14 -12.84 9.18 12.95
C TYR A 14 -11.41 9.63 12.67
N LYS A 15 -10.83 10.39 13.60
CA LYS A 15 -9.50 10.98 13.47
C LYS A 15 -8.58 10.50 14.60
N TYR A 16 -7.35 10.20 14.25
CA TYR A 16 -6.22 10.01 15.17
C TYR A 16 -5.15 11.06 14.90
N GLU A 17 -4.66 11.71 15.94
CA GLU A 17 -3.57 12.68 15.86
C GLU A 17 -2.29 12.02 16.40
N ALA A 18 -1.31 11.81 15.51
CA ALA A 18 -0.03 11.24 15.86
C ALA A 18 0.91 12.30 16.48
N PRO A 19 1.82 11.91 17.36
CA PRO A 19 2.84 12.81 17.93
C PRO A 19 3.83 13.39 16.90
N TRP A 20 3.94 12.77 15.72
CA TRP A 20 4.85 13.13 14.62
C TRP A 20 4.10 13.16 13.29
N PRO A 21 4.62 13.84 12.25
CA PRO A 21 4.07 13.75 10.90
C PRO A 21 4.05 12.29 10.43
N LEU A 22 3.06 11.94 9.62
CA LEU A 22 2.82 10.61 9.10
C LEU A 22 3.28 10.53 7.64
N TYR A 23 4.01 9.46 7.32
CA TYR A 23 4.52 9.22 5.97
C TYR A 23 3.82 8.04 5.28
N SER A 24 3.63 6.94 5.99
CA SER A 24 3.01 5.73 5.45
C SER A 24 2.03 5.14 6.43
N MET A 25 1.07 4.40 5.87
CA MET A 25 0.01 3.76 6.62
C MET A 25 -0.47 2.50 5.90
N ASN A 26 -0.95 1.53 6.68
CA ASN A 26 -1.76 0.43 6.15
C ASN A 26 -2.82 -0.07 7.14
N TRP A 27 -3.94 -0.55 6.59
CA TRP A 27 -5.08 -1.06 7.33
C TRP A 27 -4.98 -2.57 7.53
N SER A 28 -5.11 -3.02 8.77
CA SER A 28 -5.11 -4.44 9.14
C SER A 28 -6.22 -5.22 8.46
N VAL A 29 -5.85 -6.28 7.75
CA VAL A 29 -6.82 -7.18 7.11
C VAL A 29 -7.35 -8.28 8.04
N ARG A 30 -6.91 -8.29 9.30
CA ARG A 30 -7.31 -9.32 10.27
C ARG A 30 -8.77 -9.18 10.71
N PRO A 31 -9.61 -10.22 10.60
CA PRO A 31 -11.03 -10.13 10.98
C PRO A 31 -11.29 -9.85 12.46
N ASP A 32 -10.42 -10.36 13.34
CA ASP A 32 -10.50 -10.21 14.80
C ASP A 32 -10.00 -8.85 15.29
N LYS A 33 -9.40 -8.04 14.42
CA LYS A 33 -8.78 -6.75 14.74
C LYS A 33 -9.29 -5.66 13.79
N ARG A 34 -10.59 -5.35 13.93
CA ARG A 34 -11.28 -4.31 13.17
C ARG A 34 -10.71 -2.92 13.47
N PHE A 35 -10.74 -2.03 12.48
CA PHE A 35 -10.30 -0.62 12.61
C PHE A 35 -8.90 -0.45 13.21
N ARG A 36 -7.98 -1.36 12.87
CA ARG A 36 -6.58 -1.31 13.28
C ARG A 36 -5.71 -0.82 12.13
N LEU A 37 -4.93 0.22 12.38
CA LEU A 37 -4.01 0.83 11.42
C LEU A 37 -2.59 0.73 11.94
N ALA A 38 -1.63 0.58 11.04
CA ALA A 38 -0.21 0.83 11.31
C ALA A 38 0.19 2.14 10.66
N LEU A 39 0.88 3.01 11.38
CA LEU A 39 1.26 4.36 10.99
C LEU A 39 2.78 4.52 11.12
N GLY A 40 3.44 5.00 10.07
CA GLY A 40 4.86 5.30 10.03
C GLY A 40 5.13 6.80 10.14
N SER A 41 6.09 7.18 10.98
CA SER A 41 6.48 8.58 11.12
C SER A 41 7.27 9.11 9.93
N PHE A 42 7.25 10.42 9.76
CA PHE A 42 8.25 11.19 9.01
C PHE A 42 9.02 12.07 9.99
N VAL A 43 10.19 11.62 10.40
CA VAL A 43 11.15 12.37 11.21
C VAL A 43 12.47 12.37 10.46
N GLU A 44 13.11 13.54 10.35
CA GLU A 44 14.35 13.69 9.57
C GLU A 44 15.52 12.97 10.24
N GLU A 45 15.53 12.87 11.57
CA GLU A 45 16.54 12.15 12.32
C GLU A 45 16.37 10.62 12.26
N TYR A 46 17.45 9.91 12.62
CA TYR A 46 17.51 8.44 12.70
C TYR A 46 16.79 7.91 13.96
N ASN A 47 15.50 8.20 14.10
CA ASN A 47 14.70 7.84 15.26
C ASN A 47 13.20 7.74 14.93
N ASN A 48 12.89 7.37 13.68
CA ASN A 48 11.53 7.17 13.22
C ASN A 48 10.81 6.09 14.05
N LYS A 49 9.48 6.09 13.97
CA LYS A 49 8.60 5.21 14.74
C LYS A 49 7.57 4.60 13.82
N VAL A 50 7.17 3.38 14.15
CA VAL A 50 5.94 2.78 13.65
C VAL A 50 5.01 2.56 14.83
N GLN A 51 3.75 2.97 14.67
CA GLN A 51 2.74 2.91 15.71
C GLN A 51 1.50 2.17 15.20
N ILE A 52 1.08 1.18 15.97
CA ILE A 52 -0.19 0.48 15.74
C ILE A 52 -1.25 1.19 16.58
N VAL A 53 -2.33 1.62 15.92
CA VAL A 53 -3.49 2.25 16.55
C VAL A 53 -4.74 1.44 16.29
N SER A 54 -5.72 1.53 17.17
CA SER A 54 -7.03 0.91 16.95
C SER A 54 -8.15 1.78 17.47
N LEU A 55 -9.25 1.82 16.72
CA LEU A 55 -10.48 2.49 17.15
C LEU A 55 -11.19 1.61 18.17
N ASP A 56 -11.45 2.18 19.34
CA ASP A 56 -12.41 1.62 20.27
C ASP A 56 -13.81 2.04 19.82
N GLU A 57 -14.63 1.06 19.40
CA GLU A 57 -15.98 1.32 18.88
C GLU A 57 -16.94 1.80 19.98
N GLU A 58 -16.69 1.48 21.26
CA GLU A 58 -17.53 1.89 22.38
C GLU A 58 -17.30 3.37 22.72
N THR A 59 -16.03 3.78 22.77
CA THR A 59 -15.66 5.17 23.07
C THR A 59 -15.62 6.05 21.82
N SER A 60 -15.58 5.46 20.63
CA SER A 60 -15.43 6.17 19.35
C SER A 60 -14.14 7.01 19.28
N GLU A 61 -13.08 6.48 19.88
CA GLU A 61 -11.75 7.11 19.97
C GLU A 61 -10.63 6.12 19.57
N PHE A 62 -9.65 6.64 18.84
CA PHE A 62 -8.44 5.89 18.54
C PHE A 62 -7.48 5.89 19.73
N SER A 63 -6.82 4.76 19.95
CA SER A 63 -5.77 4.63 20.95
C SER A 63 -4.55 3.91 20.38
N ALA A 64 -3.36 4.36 20.76
CA ALA A 64 -2.11 3.68 20.43
C ALA A 64 -2.01 2.37 21.22
N LYS A 65 -1.74 1.28 20.51
CA LYS A 65 -1.66 -0.08 21.07
C LYS A 65 -0.22 -0.60 21.16
N SER A 66 0.62 -0.21 20.21
CA SER A 66 2.05 -0.55 20.21
C SER A 66 2.83 0.54 19.48
N THR A 67 4.06 0.82 19.89
CA THR A 67 4.97 1.76 19.20
C THR A 67 6.38 1.21 19.30
N PHE A 68 7.09 1.19 18.17
CA PHE A 68 8.43 0.64 18.08
C PHE A 68 9.30 1.47 17.15
N ASP A 69 10.62 1.32 17.31
CA ASP A 69 11.62 2.11 16.61
C ASP A 69 11.83 1.63 15.19
N HIS A 70 11.97 2.58 14.27
CA HIS A 70 12.37 2.36 12.90
C HIS A 70 13.50 3.34 12.52
N PRO A 71 14.59 2.88 11.88
CA PRO A 71 15.71 3.73 11.47
C PRO A 71 15.34 5.00 10.68
N TYR A 72 14.56 4.82 9.63
CA TYR A 72 14.19 5.84 8.64
C TYR A 72 12.67 5.93 8.50
N PRO A 73 12.11 6.96 7.84
CA PRO A 73 10.70 6.93 7.46
C PRO A 73 10.40 5.67 6.66
N THR A 74 9.33 4.97 7.00
CA THR A 74 8.97 3.73 6.31
C THR A 74 8.46 4.06 4.91
N THR A 75 9.17 3.64 3.86
CA THR A 75 8.75 3.90 2.48
C THR A 75 7.41 3.24 2.15
N LYS A 76 7.14 2.09 2.80
CA LYS A 76 5.83 1.45 2.81
C LYS A 76 5.66 0.61 4.07
N ILE A 77 4.41 0.38 4.44
CA ILE A 77 3.98 -0.51 5.53
C ILE A 77 2.87 -1.38 4.96
N MET A 78 2.85 -2.67 5.26
CA MET A 78 1.74 -3.56 4.93
C MET A 78 1.54 -4.63 5.99
N TRP A 79 0.29 -4.91 6.34
CA TRP A 79 -0.05 -6.11 7.10
C TRP A 79 0.04 -7.34 6.21
N ILE A 80 0.33 -8.50 6.79
CA ILE A 80 0.22 -9.76 6.09
C ILE A 80 -1.20 -9.90 5.51
N PRO A 81 -1.37 -10.31 4.23
CA PRO A 81 -2.68 -10.41 3.59
C PRO A 81 -3.48 -11.65 4.03
N ASP A 82 -3.59 -11.87 5.35
CA ASP A 82 -4.32 -12.99 5.94
C ASP A 82 -5.72 -12.58 6.40
N SER A 83 -6.65 -12.58 5.46
CA SER A 83 -8.08 -12.32 5.71
C SER A 83 -8.79 -13.40 6.52
N LYS A 84 -8.15 -14.55 6.81
CA LYS A 84 -8.73 -15.64 7.60
C LYS A 84 -8.19 -15.69 9.03
N GLY A 85 -7.14 -14.93 9.34
CA GLY A 85 -6.50 -14.92 10.67
C GLY A 85 -5.82 -16.24 11.06
N GLN A 86 -5.40 -17.04 10.06
CA GLN A 86 -4.77 -18.35 10.26
C GLN A 86 -3.25 -18.27 10.44
N LEU A 87 -2.63 -17.21 9.94
CA LEU A 87 -1.21 -16.96 10.03
C LEU A 87 -0.89 -16.09 11.25
N PRO A 88 0.39 -16.10 11.68
CA PRO A 88 0.91 -15.09 12.57
C PRO A 88 0.50 -13.67 12.16
N ASP A 89 0.18 -12.84 13.14
CA ASP A 89 -0.14 -11.43 12.93
C ASP A 89 1.16 -10.67 12.60
N LEU A 90 1.48 -10.59 11.31
CA LEU A 90 2.72 -9.99 10.82
C LEU A 90 2.46 -8.63 10.17
N LEU A 91 3.45 -7.76 10.33
CA LEU A 91 3.55 -6.45 9.70
C LEU A 91 4.90 -6.37 9.00
N ALA A 92 4.93 -5.89 7.75
CA ALA A 92 6.15 -5.64 7.02
C ALA A 92 6.37 -4.13 6.83
N THR A 93 7.63 -3.70 6.89
CA THR A 93 8.03 -2.31 6.66
C THR A 93 9.26 -2.25 5.76
N SER A 94 9.32 -1.26 4.89
CA SER A 94 10.50 -0.98 4.04
C SER A 94 11.16 0.35 4.40
N GLY A 95 12.44 0.45 4.07
CA GLY A 95 13.30 1.61 4.28
C GLY A 95 14.67 1.29 3.72
N ASP A 96 15.70 1.24 4.55
CA ASP A 96 17.00 0.64 4.23
C ASP A 96 16.92 -0.87 3.96
N TYR A 97 16.09 -1.59 4.73
CA TYR A 97 15.85 -3.02 4.58
C TYR A 97 14.37 -3.34 4.68
N LEU A 98 13.97 -4.50 4.17
CA LEU A 98 12.66 -5.06 4.42
C LEU A 98 12.68 -5.74 5.80
N ARG A 99 11.78 -5.32 6.69
CA ARG A 99 11.66 -5.89 8.05
C ARG A 99 10.30 -6.52 8.21
N VAL A 100 10.27 -7.68 8.85
CA VAL A 100 9.04 -8.36 9.24
C VAL A 100 8.95 -8.36 10.75
N TRP A 101 7.81 -7.88 11.24
CA TRP A 101 7.49 -7.71 12.64
C TRP A 101 6.31 -8.61 12.98
N ARG A 102 6.32 -9.19 14.18
CA ARG A 102 5.15 -9.81 14.79
C ARG A 102 4.42 -8.78 15.62
N ALA A 103 3.24 -8.39 15.14
CA ALA A 103 2.38 -7.47 15.84
C ALA A 103 1.86 -8.11 17.13
N ALA A 104 2.06 -7.40 18.23
CA ALA A 104 1.53 -7.76 19.52
C ALA A 104 1.28 -6.48 20.34
N GLU A 105 0.35 -6.57 21.27
CA GLU A 105 -0.07 -5.47 22.13
C GLU A 105 0.30 -5.87 23.58
N PRO A 106 1.15 -5.13 24.30
CA PRO A 106 1.67 -3.80 23.93
C PRO A 106 2.93 -3.81 23.05
N GLU A 107 3.65 -4.92 22.95
CA GLU A 107 5.01 -4.95 22.41
C GLU A 107 5.10 -5.72 21.09
N THR A 108 5.32 -5.00 20.00
CA THR A 108 5.59 -5.57 18.67
C THR A 108 7.05 -5.98 18.58
N ARG A 109 7.31 -7.18 18.07
CA ARG A 109 8.65 -7.78 18.02
C ARG A 109 9.17 -7.89 16.60
N LEU A 110 10.44 -7.54 16.37
CA LEU A 110 11.12 -7.82 15.11
C LEU A 110 11.36 -9.34 14.96
N GLU A 111 10.88 -9.93 13.87
CA GLU A 111 11.07 -11.35 13.56
C GLU A 111 12.28 -11.56 12.65
N CYS A 112 12.36 -10.82 11.54
CA CYS A 112 13.49 -10.91 10.63
C CYS A 112 13.75 -9.60 9.87
N VAL A 113 15.02 -9.42 9.49
CA VAL A 113 15.47 -8.40 8.54
C VAL A 113 15.91 -9.12 7.27
N LEU A 114 15.29 -8.74 6.15
CA LEU A 114 15.58 -9.29 4.84
C LEU A 114 16.55 -8.35 4.14
N ASN A 115 17.78 -8.84 4.01
CA ASN A 115 18.89 -8.13 3.42
C ASN A 115 19.62 -9.06 2.44
N ASN A 116 19.88 -8.55 1.24
CA ASN A 116 20.54 -9.28 0.17
C ASN A 116 22.08 -9.19 0.30
N ASN A 117 22.58 -8.19 1.04
CA ASN A 117 24.00 -7.90 1.13
C ASN A 117 24.56 -8.25 2.52
N LYS A 118 25.15 -9.44 2.64
CA LYS A 118 25.80 -9.89 3.88
C LYS A 118 27.23 -9.37 4.04
N ASN A 119 27.81 -8.75 3.01
CA ASN A 119 29.25 -8.48 2.91
C ASN A 119 29.62 -6.99 2.76
N SER A 120 28.67 -6.08 2.62
CA SER A 120 28.95 -4.64 2.69
C SER A 120 27.97 -3.90 3.57
N ASP A 121 28.47 -2.86 4.24
CA ASP A 121 27.70 -1.99 5.13
C ASP A 121 26.69 -1.09 4.39
N PHE A 122 26.68 -1.10 3.06
CA PHE A 122 25.79 -0.30 2.22
C PHE A 122 24.85 -1.19 1.40
N CYS A 123 23.55 -0.93 1.53
CA CYS A 123 22.49 -1.48 0.67
C CYS A 123 21.70 -0.32 0.08
N ALA A 124 21.30 -0.43 -1.17
CA ALA A 124 20.44 0.58 -1.79
C ALA A 124 19.06 0.56 -1.09
N PRO A 125 18.53 1.73 -0.67
CA PRO A 125 17.26 1.80 0.02
C PRO A 125 16.12 1.32 -0.86
N LEU A 126 15.17 0.66 -0.21
CA LEU A 126 13.94 0.16 -0.83
C LEU A 126 12.95 1.29 -0.99
N THR A 127 12.48 1.47 -2.22
CA THR A 127 11.50 2.52 -2.58
C THR A 127 10.07 2.11 -2.27
N SER A 128 9.76 0.81 -2.36
CA SER A 128 8.45 0.24 -2.08
C SER A 128 8.54 -1.29 -1.91
N PHE A 129 7.43 -1.91 -1.55
CA PHE A 129 7.23 -3.34 -1.63
C PHE A 129 5.75 -3.69 -1.80
N ASP A 130 5.43 -4.91 -2.21
CA ASP A 130 4.07 -5.46 -2.17
C ASP A 130 4.08 -6.87 -1.60
N TRP A 131 3.03 -7.20 -0.87
CA TRP A 131 2.83 -8.52 -0.28
C TRP A 131 1.84 -9.31 -1.13
N ASN A 132 2.23 -10.48 -1.60
CA ASN A 132 1.36 -11.27 -2.46
C ASN A 132 0.12 -11.77 -1.68
N GLU A 133 -1.07 -11.34 -2.13
CA GLU A 133 -2.34 -11.67 -1.49
C GLU A 133 -2.79 -13.12 -1.66
N VAL A 134 -2.26 -13.83 -2.67
CA VAL A 134 -2.60 -15.24 -2.92
C VAL A 134 -1.61 -16.18 -2.25
N ASP A 135 -0.33 -15.81 -2.22
CA ASP A 135 0.72 -16.53 -1.52
C ASP A 135 1.41 -15.63 -0.48
N PRO A 136 0.91 -15.58 0.77
CA PRO A 136 1.45 -14.72 1.82
C PRO A 136 2.92 -15.02 2.20
N ASN A 137 3.53 -16.04 1.62
CA ASN A 137 4.96 -16.29 1.78
C ASN A 137 5.81 -15.48 0.78
N LEU A 138 5.22 -14.71 -0.12
CA LEU A 138 5.96 -13.92 -1.12
C LEU A 138 5.81 -12.43 -0.87
N ILE A 139 6.96 -11.75 -0.80
CA ILE A 139 7.05 -10.28 -0.80
C ILE A 139 7.97 -9.86 -1.94
N GLY A 140 7.58 -8.83 -2.70
CA GLY A 140 8.42 -8.22 -3.73
C GLY A 140 8.82 -6.81 -3.30
N THR A 141 10.09 -6.45 -3.42
CA THR A 141 10.62 -5.12 -3.07
C THR A 141 11.22 -4.45 -4.30
N SER A 142 11.04 -3.14 -4.42
CA SER A 142 11.71 -2.30 -5.41
C SER A 142 12.79 -1.44 -4.77
N SER A 143 13.83 -1.10 -5.53
CA SER A 143 15.00 -0.38 -5.04
C SER A 143 15.50 0.66 -6.05
N ILE A 144 16.21 1.67 -5.55
CA ILE A 144 16.89 2.65 -6.40
C ILE A 144 18.05 2.04 -7.20
N ASP A 145 18.53 0.85 -6.84
CA ASP A 145 19.59 0.15 -7.58
C ASP A 145 19.10 -0.53 -8.87
N THR A 146 17.94 -0.13 -9.40
CA THR A 146 17.29 -0.67 -10.60
C THR A 146 16.69 -2.07 -10.45
N THR A 147 16.79 -2.69 -9.27
CA THR A 147 16.35 -4.07 -9.07
C THR A 147 14.98 -4.21 -8.42
N CYS A 148 14.31 -5.31 -8.77
CA CYS A 148 13.25 -5.89 -7.96
C CYS A 148 13.76 -7.19 -7.32
N THR A 149 13.52 -7.36 -6.02
CA THR A 149 13.87 -8.58 -5.28
C THR A 149 12.60 -9.25 -4.78
N ILE A 150 12.47 -10.54 -5.01
CA ILE A 150 11.37 -11.36 -4.53
C ILE A 150 11.89 -12.24 -3.40
N TRP A 151 11.21 -12.14 -2.26
CA TRP A 151 11.55 -12.80 -1.02
C TRP A 151 10.58 -13.96 -0.78
N GLY A 152 11.13 -15.10 -0.38
CA GLY A 152 10.36 -16.20 0.20
C GLY A 152 10.40 -16.12 1.72
N LEU A 153 9.24 -16.05 2.36
CA LEU A 153 9.08 -16.12 3.80
C LEU A 153 8.73 -17.53 4.23
N GLU A 154 9.24 -17.92 5.39
CA GLU A 154 8.83 -19.12 6.10
C GLU A 154 7.98 -18.70 7.29
N THR A 155 6.71 -18.35 7.03
CA THR A 155 5.78 -18.01 8.11
C THR A 155 5.34 -19.32 8.79
N GLY A 156 6.03 -19.70 9.86
CA GLY A 156 5.69 -20.91 10.62
C GLY A 156 4.19 -20.95 10.98
N GLN A 157 3.57 -22.13 10.86
CA GLN A 157 2.19 -22.32 11.29
C GLN A 157 2.08 -22.21 12.82
N VAL A 158 0.95 -21.70 13.32
CA VAL A 158 0.61 -21.72 14.75
C VAL A 158 0.23 -23.15 15.15
N MET A 159 1.19 -24.06 15.22
CA MET A 159 0.99 -25.40 15.79
C MET A 159 1.86 -25.56 17.03
N GLY A 160 1.21 -25.49 18.20
CA GLY A 160 1.69 -26.09 19.45
C GLY A 160 3.12 -25.73 19.90
N ARG A 161 3.24 -24.65 20.68
CA ARG A 161 4.35 -24.38 21.64
C ARG A 161 5.79 -24.23 21.10
N VAL A 162 6.01 -24.20 19.79
CA VAL A 162 7.29 -23.72 19.23
C VAL A 162 7.02 -22.56 18.29
N THR A 163 7.29 -21.33 18.74
CA THR A 163 7.32 -20.16 17.86
C THR A 163 8.60 -20.23 17.04
N ASN A 164 8.56 -20.93 15.90
CA ASN A 164 9.59 -20.75 14.89
C ASN A 164 9.59 -19.26 14.52
N MET A 165 10.73 -18.60 14.69
CA MET A 165 10.92 -17.24 14.19
C MET A 165 10.63 -17.22 12.70
N VAL A 166 9.96 -16.16 12.22
CA VAL A 166 9.80 -15.98 10.78
C VAL A 166 11.20 -15.81 10.19
N SER A 167 11.49 -16.61 9.17
CA SER A 167 12.71 -16.50 8.38
C SER A 167 12.33 -16.06 6.97
N GLY A 168 13.30 -15.54 6.21
CA GLY A 168 13.12 -15.40 4.79
C GLY A 168 14.42 -15.40 4.02
N HIS A 169 14.31 -15.64 2.73
CA HIS A 169 15.42 -15.78 1.80
C HIS A 169 15.11 -15.06 0.49
N VAL A 170 16.16 -14.69 -0.24
CA VAL A 170 16.02 -14.20 -1.61
C VAL A 170 15.58 -15.38 -2.48
N LYS A 171 14.37 -15.30 -3.05
CA LYS A 171 13.89 -16.27 -4.02
C LYS A 171 14.44 -15.96 -5.41
N THR A 172 14.44 -14.68 -5.78
CA THR A 172 15.06 -14.18 -7.02
C THR A 172 15.31 -12.67 -6.90
N GLN A 173 16.26 -12.18 -7.67
CA GLN A 173 16.50 -10.76 -7.88
C GLN A 173 16.75 -10.53 -9.36
N LEU A 174 16.16 -9.47 -9.90
CA LEU A 174 16.32 -9.09 -11.30
C LEU A 174 16.51 -7.59 -11.44
N ILE A 175 17.22 -7.19 -12.49
CA ILE A 175 17.24 -5.81 -12.98
C ILE A 175 15.89 -5.60 -13.66
N ALA A 176 15.04 -4.77 -13.06
CA ALA A 176 13.68 -4.56 -13.54
C ALA A 176 13.62 -3.43 -14.56
N HIS A 177 14.36 -2.35 -14.31
CA HIS A 177 14.37 -1.13 -15.12
C HIS A 177 15.80 -0.71 -15.45
N ASP A 178 15.95 0.24 -16.37
CA ASP A 178 17.27 0.81 -16.73
C ASP A 178 17.66 1.97 -15.80
N LYS A 179 16.77 2.35 -14.89
CA LYS A 179 16.92 3.37 -13.84
C LYS A 179 16.22 2.93 -12.56
N GLU A 180 16.18 3.79 -11.55
CA GLU A 180 15.56 3.55 -10.24
C GLU A 180 14.14 2.98 -10.37
N VAL A 181 13.81 1.97 -9.58
CA VAL A 181 12.46 1.41 -9.51
C VAL A 181 11.74 2.08 -8.34
N TYR A 182 10.55 2.64 -8.56
CA TYR A 182 9.82 3.40 -7.53
C TYR A 182 8.67 2.64 -6.88
N ASP A 183 8.03 1.71 -7.60
CA ASP A 183 6.95 0.91 -7.02
C ASP A 183 6.88 -0.48 -7.67
N ILE A 184 6.26 -1.40 -6.94
CA ILE A 184 6.01 -2.79 -7.35
C ILE A 184 4.63 -3.21 -6.85
N ALA A 185 3.88 -3.98 -7.64
CA ALA A 185 2.67 -4.65 -7.16
C ALA A 185 2.44 -6.00 -7.83
N PHE A 186 2.02 -6.97 -7.03
CA PHE A 186 1.54 -8.26 -7.47
C PHE A 186 0.15 -8.15 -8.10
N SER A 187 0.01 -8.81 -9.24
CA SER A 187 -1.27 -9.01 -9.91
C SER A 187 -1.99 -10.22 -9.32
N ARG A 188 -3.32 -10.21 -9.36
CA ARG A 188 -4.15 -11.41 -9.13
C ARG A 188 -4.43 -12.20 -10.41
N ALA A 189 -3.94 -11.73 -11.56
CA ALA A 189 -4.07 -12.42 -12.85
C ALA A 189 -3.39 -13.80 -12.81
N GLY A 190 -3.92 -14.75 -13.59
CA GLY A 190 -3.30 -16.07 -13.74
C GLY A 190 -3.15 -16.87 -12.44
N GLY A 191 -4.02 -16.63 -11.46
CA GLY A 191 -3.95 -17.24 -10.12
C GLY A 191 -3.12 -16.43 -9.11
N GLY A 192 -2.53 -15.30 -9.51
CA GLY A 192 -2.00 -14.27 -8.63
C GLY A 192 -0.69 -14.56 -7.90
N ARG A 193 -0.05 -15.70 -8.18
CA ARG A 193 1.20 -16.12 -7.51
C ARG A 193 2.46 -15.70 -8.26
N ASP A 194 2.34 -15.55 -9.58
CA ASP A 194 3.51 -15.50 -10.47
C ASP A 194 3.68 -14.14 -11.17
N MET A 195 2.68 -13.26 -11.17
CA MET A 195 2.72 -12.03 -11.96
C MET A 195 2.86 -10.79 -11.08
N PHE A 196 3.75 -9.88 -11.45
CA PHE A 196 3.85 -8.55 -10.85
C PHE A 196 4.22 -7.50 -11.90
N ALA A 197 4.01 -6.22 -11.58
CA ALA A 197 4.55 -5.11 -12.36
C ALA A 197 5.35 -4.17 -11.47
N SER A 198 6.23 -3.41 -12.11
CA SER A 198 6.98 -2.33 -11.51
C SER A 198 6.95 -1.07 -12.37
N VAL A 199 7.22 0.07 -11.74
CA VAL A 199 7.40 1.37 -12.38
C VAL A 199 8.71 2.00 -11.95
N GLY A 200 9.29 2.85 -12.79
CA GLY A 200 10.58 3.46 -12.50
C GLY A 200 10.82 4.81 -13.13
N ALA A 201 12.02 5.33 -12.89
CA ALA A 201 12.52 6.62 -13.39
C ALA A 201 12.78 6.63 -14.90
N ASP A 202 12.70 5.47 -15.56
CA ASP A 202 12.71 5.35 -17.02
C ASP A 202 11.36 5.68 -17.66
N GLY A 203 10.33 5.95 -16.85
CA GLY A 203 9.00 6.32 -17.32
C GLY A 203 8.19 5.14 -17.86
N SER A 204 8.58 3.90 -17.54
CA SER A 204 7.91 2.70 -18.02
C SER A 204 7.17 1.95 -16.91
N VAL A 205 6.12 1.24 -17.32
CA VAL A 205 5.48 0.18 -16.53
C VAL A 205 5.89 -1.15 -17.16
N ARG A 206 6.53 -2.03 -16.39
CA ARG A 206 7.01 -3.33 -16.85
C ARG A 206 6.31 -4.45 -16.08
N MET A 207 5.90 -5.49 -16.77
CA MET A 207 5.25 -6.68 -16.22
C MET A 207 6.17 -7.89 -16.33
N PHE A 208 6.17 -8.72 -15.29
CA PHE A 208 7.06 -9.86 -15.12
C PHE A 208 6.27 -11.10 -14.72
N ASP A 209 6.67 -12.26 -15.25
CA ASP A 209 6.21 -13.59 -14.83
C ASP A 209 7.36 -14.29 -14.09
N LEU A 210 7.17 -14.61 -12.81
CA LEU A 210 8.14 -15.30 -11.95
C LEU A 210 8.57 -16.67 -12.47
N ARG A 211 7.80 -17.26 -13.39
CA ARG A 211 8.14 -18.53 -14.05
C ARG A 211 9.02 -18.32 -15.29
N HIS A 212 9.05 -17.11 -15.84
CA HIS A 212 9.72 -16.76 -17.10
C HIS A 212 10.44 -15.41 -17.00
N LEU A 213 11.33 -15.26 -16.01
CA LEU A 213 12.02 -14.00 -15.71
C LEU A 213 13.02 -13.54 -16.79
N GLU A 214 13.29 -14.37 -17.79
CA GLU A 214 14.12 -14.01 -18.95
C GLU A 214 13.42 -12.97 -19.85
N HIS A 215 12.10 -12.81 -19.69
CA HIS A 215 11.30 -11.87 -20.47
C HIS A 215 10.45 -10.99 -19.57
N SER A 216 10.58 -9.68 -19.73
CA SER A 216 9.62 -8.69 -19.23
C SER A 216 8.82 -8.11 -20.39
N THR A 217 7.62 -7.62 -20.09
CA THR A 217 6.77 -6.94 -21.06
C THR A 217 6.61 -5.49 -20.65
N ILE A 218 7.01 -4.55 -21.50
CA ILE A 218 6.69 -3.13 -21.31
C ILE A 218 5.21 -2.95 -21.67
N ILE A 219 4.38 -2.63 -20.68
CA ILE A 219 2.93 -2.46 -20.88
C ILE A 219 2.54 -0.99 -21.07
N TYR A 220 3.37 -0.05 -20.65
CA TYR A 220 3.20 1.37 -20.90
C TYR A 220 4.55 2.07 -20.80
N GLU A 221 4.72 3.12 -21.58
CA GLU A 221 5.84 4.05 -21.49
C GLU A 221 5.29 5.46 -21.67
N ASP A 222 5.66 6.36 -20.76
CA ASP A 222 5.26 7.76 -20.87
C ASP A 222 5.89 8.39 -22.12
N PRO A 223 5.12 9.10 -22.98
CA PRO A 223 5.67 9.68 -24.20
C PRO A 223 6.80 10.70 -23.99
N GLN A 224 6.88 11.31 -22.79
CA GLN A 224 7.94 12.24 -22.42
C GLN A 224 9.03 11.56 -21.58
N HIS A 225 8.93 10.24 -21.34
CA HIS A 225 9.75 9.46 -20.41
C HIS A 225 9.76 10.08 -19.00
N THR A 226 8.63 10.68 -18.60
CA THR A 226 8.46 11.21 -17.24
C THR A 226 8.49 10.05 -16.25
N PRO A 227 9.26 10.13 -15.15
CA PRO A 227 9.28 9.10 -14.13
C PRO A 227 7.89 8.68 -13.66
N LEU A 228 7.62 7.38 -13.56
CA LEU A 228 6.38 6.84 -13.02
C LEU A 228 6.59 6.44 -11.55
N LEU A 229 5.82 7.01 -10.63
CA LEU A 229 6.11 6.96 -9.19
C LEU A 229 5.33 5.90 -8.42
N ARG A 230 4.12 5.58 -8.87
CA ARG A 230 3.18 4.68 -8.17
C ARG A 230 2.47 3.76 -9.14
N LEU A 231 2.13 2.57 -8.68
CA LEU A 231 1.25 1.66 -9.40
C LEU A 231 0.29 0.95 -8.44
N ALA A 232 -0.96 0.79 -8.86
CA ALA A 232 -1.97 0.10 -8.08
C ALA A 232 -2.76 -0.85 -8.99
N TRP A 233 -2.74 -2.14 -8.65
CA TRP A 233 -3.50 -3.15 -9.40
C TRP A 233 -4.92 -3.26 -8.89
N ASN A 234 -5.88 -3.32 -9.81
CA ASN A 234 -7.25 -3.61 -9.47
C ASN A 234 -7.36 -5.08 -9.02
N LYS A 235 -7.76 -5.28 -7.75
CA LYS A 235 -7.82 -6.60 -7.12
C LYS A 235 -9.11 -7.38 -7.47
N GLN A 236 -10.12 -6.70 -8.01
CA GLN A 236 -11.39 -7.31 -8.46
C GLN A 236 -11.37 -7.63 -9.95
N ASP A 237 -10.76 -6.77 -10.78
CA ASP A 237 -10.49 -7.05 -12.19
C ASP A 237 -9.00 -6.85 -12.50
N PRO A 238 -8.19 -7.93 -12.51
CA PRO A 238 -6.75 -7.83 -12.68
C PRO A 238 -6.32 -7.48 -14.11
N ASN A 239 -7.25 -7.17 -15.02
CA ASN A 239 -6.90 -6.58 -16.31
C ASN A 239 -6.51 -5.10 -16.19
N TYR A 240 -6.98 -4.41 -15.14
CA TYR A 240 -6.76 -2.98 -14.97
C TYR A 240 -5.67 -2.65 -13.95
N LEU A 241 -4.81 -1.71 -14.33
CA LEU A 241 -3.74 -1.15 -13.51
C LEU A 241 -3.81 0.37 -13.58
N ALA A 242 -3.58 1.05 -12.46
CA ALA A 242 -3.44 2.50 -12.41
C ALA A 242 -1.98 2.88 -12.15
N THR A 243 -1.52 3.98 -12.75
CA THR A 243 -0.19 4.55 -12.48
C THR A 243 -0.22 6.08 -12.52
N VAL A 244 0.76 6.72 -11.88
CA VAL A 244 0.92 8.17 -11.79
C VAL A 244 2.35 8.55 -12.17
N ALA A 245 2.48 9.55 -13.04
CA ALA A 245 3.75 10.17 -13.38
C ALA A 245 4.15 11.24 -12.36
N MET A 246 5.43 11.54 -12.27
CA MET A 246 5.97 12.58 -11.39
C MET A 246 5.35 13.94 -11.71
N ASP A 247 4.95 14.67 -10.67
CA ASP A 247 4.28 15.98 -10.72
C ASP A 247 2.96 16.01 -11.53
N ALA A 248 2.39 14.85 -11.85
CA ALA A 248 1.17 14.77 -12.62
C ALA A 248 -0.06 15.02 -11.74
N CYS A 249 -0.99 15.82 -12.25
CA CYS A 249 -2.33 16.01 -11.67
C CYS A 249 -3.33 14.94 -12.17
N GLU A 250 -2.85 13.90 -12.86
CA GLU A 250 -3.69 12.90 -13.49
C GLU A 250 -3.28 11.48 -13.14
N VAL A 251 -4.26 10.57 -13.11
CA VAL A 251 -4.02 9.13 -12.96
C VAL A 251 -4.29 8.42 -14.28
N ILE A 252 -3.35 7.59 -14.71
CA ILE A 252 -3.41 6.84 -15.96
C ILE A 252 -3.96 5.45 -15.66
N ILE A 253 -5.03 5.04 -16.33
CA ILE A 253 -5.60 3.69 -16.26
C ILE A 253 -5.17 2.90 -17.50
N LEU A 254 -4.61 1.73 -17.26
CA LEU A 254 -4.07 0.82 -18.26
C LEU A 254 -4.88 -0.49 -18.28
N ASP A 255 -5.08 -1.07 -19.46
CA ASP A 255 -5.53 -2.46 -19.62
C ASP A 255 -4.32 -3.29 -20.05
N VAL A 256 -3.91 -4.24 -19.22
CA VAL A 256 -2.70 -5.05 -19.47
C VAL A 256 -2.82 -5.96 -20.71
N ARG A 257 -4.03 -6.15 -21.25
CA ARG A 257 -4.28 -6.89 -22.49
C ARG A 257 -4.07 -6.02 -23.73
N VAL A 258 -4.07 -4.70 -23.58
CA VAL A 258 -3.90 -3.70 -24.64
C VAL A 258 -2.71 -2.81 -24.28
N PRO A 259 -1.47 -3.32 -24.41
CA PRO A 259 -0.28 -2.59 -24.01
C PRO A 259 -0.10 -1.30 -24.83
N CYS A 260 0.72 -0.39 -24.29
CA CYS A 260 1.12 0.90 -24.83
C CYS A 260 0.02 1.97 -24.89
N THR A 261 -1.26 1.62 -24.74
CA THR A 261 -2.38 2.58 -24.86
C THR A 261 -3.18 2.67 -23.56
N PRO A 262 -3.19 3.83 -22.89
CA PRO A 262 -4.09 4.06 -21.76
C PRO A 262 -5.56 3.96 -22.16
N VAL A 263 -6.37 3.32 -21.30
CA VAL A 263 -7.82 3.20 -21.52
C VAL A 263 -8.61 4.36 -20.91
N ALA A 264 -8.04 5.05 -19.92
CA ALA A 264 -8.59 6.27 -19.36
C ALA A 264 -7.50 7.11 -18.68
N ARG A 265 -7.78 8.40 -18.51
CA ARG A 265 -6.99 9.35 -17.72
C ARG A 265 -7.95 10.09 -16.79
N LEU A 266 -7.74 9.99 -15.48
CA LEU A 266 -8.56 10.62 -14.46
C LEU A 266 -7.98 12.00 -14.15
N ASN A 267 -8.69 13.06 -14.55
CA ASN A 267 -8.21 14.43 -14.57
C ASN A 267 -9.18 15.35 -13.80
N ASN A 268 -8.86 15.68 -12.55
CA ASN A 268 -9.61 16.68 -11.77
C ASN A 268 -8.80 17.22 -10.57
N HIS A 269 -7.70 16.53 -10.18
CA HIS A 269 -6.76 17.07 -9.21
C HIS A 269 -6.14 18.39 -9.69
N ARG A 270 -5.86 19.28 -8.74
CA ARG A 270 -5.29 20.62 -8.99
C ARG A 270 -3.81 20.73 -8.63
N ALA A 271 -3.24 19.64 -8.13
CA ALA A 271 -1.83 19.48 -7.81
C ALA A 271 -1.44 18.00 -7.96
N SER A 272 -0.18 17.67 -7.67
CA SER A 272 0.38 16.34 -7.87
C SER A 272 -0.39 15.25 -7.13
N VAL A 273 -0.61 14.12 -7.79
CA VAL A 273 -1.25 12.95 -7.19
C VAL A 273 -0.19 12.12 -6.43
N ASN A 274 -0.47 11.80 -5.17
CA ASN A 274 0.42 11.05 -4.28
C ASN A 274 -0.04 9.61 -4.02
N GLY A 275 -1.36 9.39 -3.97
CA GLY A 275 -1.98 8.15 -3.54
C GLY A 275 -2.99 7.59 -4.53
N ILE A 276 -2.99 6.27 -4.69
CA ILE A 276 -3.95 5.54 -5.53
C ILE A 276 -4.37 4.27 -4.79
N ALA A 277 -5.67 4.01 -4.66
CA ALA A 277 -6.17 2.80 -4.05
C ALA A 277 -7.48 2.33 -4.70
N TRP A 278 -7.47 1.13 -5.28
CA TRP A 278 -8.66 0.47 -5.82
C TRP A 278 -9.58 0.00 -4.70
N ALA A 279 -10.89 0.14 -4.89
CA ALA A 279 -11.88 -0.31 -3.92
C ALA A 279 -11.87 -1.85 -3.81
N PRO A 280 -11.91 -2.41 -2.59
CA PRO A 280 -11.88 -3.85 -2.39
C PRO A 280 -13.22 -4.51 -2.75
N HIS A 281 -14.31 -3.75 -2.83
CA HIS A 281 -15.67 -4.24 -3.06
C HIS A 281 -16.20 -3.97 -4.48
N SER A 282 -15.45 -3.24 -5.31
CA SER A 282 -15.88 -2.85 -6.66
C SER A 282 -14.72 -2.87 -7.64
N SER A 283 -14.94 -3.46 -8.82
CA SER A 283 -13.97 -3.44 -9.91
C SER A 283 -13.93 -2.11 -10.67
N CYS A 284 -14.87 -1.20 -10.43
CA CYS A 284 -14.94 0.08 -11.13
C CYS A 284 -14.69 1.29 -10.22
N HIS A 285 -14.44 1.10 -8.93
CA HIS A 285 -14.14 2.22 -8.03
C HIS A 285 -12.66 2.31 -7.69
N ILE A 286 -12.12 3.52 -7.81
CA ILE A 286 -10.75 3.87 -7.45
C ILE A 286 -10.74 5.18 -6.68
N CYS A 287 -9.91 5.27 -5.65
CA CYS A 287 -9.68 6.48 -4.87
C CYS A 287 -8.29 7.03 -5.20
N THR A 288 -8.19 8.33 -5.42
CA THR A 288 -6.94 9.06 -5.69
C THR A 288 -6.81 10.22 -4.72
N ALA A 289 -5.59 10.60 -4.35
CA ALA A 289 -5.37 11.79 -3.51
C ALA A 289 -4.04 12.45 -3.82
N GLY A 290 -3.95 13.75 -3.51
CA GLY A 290 -2.80 14.57 -3.88
C GLY A 290 -2.57 15.78 -3.00
N ASP A 291 -1.69 16.65 -3.50
CA ASP A 291 -1.25 17.89 -2.85
C ASP A 291 -2.32 18.98 -2.80
N ASP A 292 -3.43 18.80 -3.52
CA ASP A 292 -4.59 19.68 -3.47
C ASP A 292 -5.48 19.46 -2.24
N HIS A 293 -5.00 18.64 -1.29
CA HIS A 293 -5.69 18.20 -0.08
C HIS A 293 -6.95 17.36 -0.38
N GLN A 294 -7.14 16.91 -1.62
CA GLN A 294 -8.35 16.18 -2.00
C GLN A 294 -8.12 14.68 -2.03
N ALA A 295 -9.14 13.92 -1.63
CA ALA A 295 -9.31 12.52 -1.98
C ALA A 295 -10.55 12.37 -2.86
N LEU A 296 -10.37 11.86 -4.08
CA LEU A 296 -11.40 11.76 -5.11
C LEU A 296 -11.71 10.28 -5.37
N ILE A 297 -12.99 9.91 -5.36
CA ILE A 297 -13.46 8.58 -5.74
C ILE A 297 -14.02 8.66 -7.16
N TRP A 298 -13.58 7.75 -8.01
CA TRP A 298 -13.96 7.69 -9.42
C TRP A 298 -14.72 6.41 -9.71
N ASP A 299 -15.68 6.49 -10.62
CA ASP A 299 -16.33 5.33 -11.22
C ASP A 299 -15.87 5.19 -12.67
N ILE A 300 -15.20 4.09 -12.97
CA ILE A 300 -14.66 3.78 -14.29
C ILE A 300 -15.54 2.82 -15.10
N GLN A 301 -16.76 2.53 -14.66
CA GLN A 301 -17.67 1.60 -15.34
C GLN A 301 -17.95 2.00 -16.80
N GLN A 302 -17.93 3.30 -17.10
CA GLN A 302 -18.25 3.82 -18.43
C GLN A 302 -17.07 3.77 -19.42
N MET A 303 -15.89 3.28 -19.01
CA MET A 303 -14.75 3.16 -19.92
C MET A 303 -15.11 2.35 -21.19
N PRO A 304 -14.60 2.74 -22.37
CA PRO A 304 -13.58 3.76 -22.61
C PRO A 304 -14.14 5.19 -22.78
N ARG A 305 -15.42 5.44 -22.45
CA ARG A 305 -15.94 6.81 -22.41
C ARG A 305 -15.14 7.63 -21.40
N ALA A 306 -14.87 8.89 -21.73
CA ALA A 306 -14.20 9.81 -20.83
C ALA A 306 -14.95 9.90 -19.50
N ILE A 307 -14.19 9.86 -18.40
CA ILE A 307 -14.67 10.05 -17.04
C ILE A 307 -14.37 11.50 -16.70
N GLU A 308 -15.41 12.34 -16.69
CA GLU A 308 -15.26 13.79 -16.56
C GLU A 308 -15.11 14.22 -15.09
N ASP A 309 -15.89 13.63 -14.19
CA ASP A 309 -15.95 14.01 -12.79
C ASP A 309 -15.84 12.81 -11.84
N PRO A 310 -15.21 12.98 -10.67
CA PRO A 310 -15.29 12.00 -9.59
C PRO A 310 -16.71 11.91 -9.03
N ILE A 311 -17.09 10.73 -8.54
CA ILE A 311 -18.40 10.50 -7.91
C ILE A 311 -18.46 11.02 -6.46
N LEU A 312 -17.30 11.15 -5.80
CA LEU A 312 -17.18 11.70 -4.46
C LEU A 312 -15.85 12.45 -4.33
N ALA A 313 -15.88 13.58 -3.63
CA ALA A 313 -14.70 14.36 -3.31
C ALA A 313 -14.68 14.68 -1.82
N TYR A 314 -13.57 14.36 -1.16
CA TYR A 314 -13.27 14.74 0.21
C TYR A 314 -12.12 15.73 0.22
N THR A 315 -12.17 16.73 1.09
CA THR A 315 -11.07 17.68 1.30
C THR A 315 -10.56 17.53 2.72
N ALA A 316 -9.30 17.12 2.87
CA ALA A 316 -8.63 17.05 4.16
C ALA A 316 -8.54 18.43 4.80
N ALA A 317 -8.68 18.48 6.13
CA ALA A 317 -8.75 19.74 6.84
C ALA A 317 -7.45 20.55 6.73
N GLU A 318 -6.28 19.89 6.80
CA GLU A 318 -4.99 20.56 6.95
C GLU A 318 -3.85 19.78 6.28
N GLY A 319 -3.62 20.03 4.99
CA GLY A 319 -2.43 19.58 4.28
C GLY A 319 -2.67 18.51 3.23
N GLU A 320 -1.58 18.15 2.58
CA GLU A 320 -1.50 17.24 1.44
C GLU A 320 -1.79 15.80 1.89
N VAL A 321 -2.58 15.09 1.10
CA VAL A 321 -2.91 13.70 1.41
C VAL A 321 -1.82 12.80 0.82
N ASN A 322 -1.00 12.24 1.70
CA ASN A 322 0.22 11.50 1.34
C ASN A 322 -0.05 10.01 1.04
N GLN A 323 -1.06 9.43 1.69
CA GLN A 323 -1.35 7.99 1.61
C GLN A 323 -2.86 7.77 1.72
N ILE A 324 -3.37 6.82 0.92
CA ILE A 324 -4.75 6.32 1.00
C ILE A 324 -4.73 4.80 1.11
N GLN A 325 -5.61 4.21 1.92
CA GLN A 325 -5.86 2.77 1.94
C GLN A 325 -7.33 2.46 2.23
N TRP A 326 -7.92 1.55 1.44
CA TRP A 326 -9.24 1.02 1.74
C TRP A 326 -9.18 -0.03 2.86
N GLY A 327 -10.21 -0.07 3.70
CA GLY A 327 -10.38 -1.15 4.66
C GLY A 327 -10.82 -2.44 3.96
N ALA A 328 -9.91 -3.38 3.73
CA ALA A 328 -10.26 -4.64 3.05
C ALA A 328 -11.36 -5.45 3.78
N THR A 329 -11.37 -5.42 5.12
CA THR A 329 -12.40 -6.05 5.97
C THR A 329 -13.51 -5.08 6.38
N GLN A 330 -13.38 -3.80 6.04
CA GLN A 330 -14.35 -2.73 6.27
C GLN A 330 -14.52 -1.93 4.97
N PRO A 331 -15.14 -2.51 3.93
CA PRO A 331 -15.08 -1.98 2.56
C PRO A 331 -15.74 -0.62 2.38
N ASP A 332 -16.62 -0.22 3.30
CA ASP A 332 -17.27 1.09 3.35
C ASP A 332 -16.35 2.19 3.92
N TRP A 333 -15.09 1.86 4.25
CA TRP A 333 -14.16 2.78 4.90
C TRP A 333 -12.86 2.96 4.11
N ILE A 334 -12.43 4.21 4.04
CA ILE A 334 -11.13 4.61 3.50
C ILE A 334 -10.34 5.27 4.63
N ALA A 335 -9.07 4.93 4.76
CA ALA A 335 -8.12 5.67 5.57
C ALA A 335 -7.30 6.62 4.71
N ILE A 336 -7.06 7.82 5.21
CA ILE A 336 -6.15 8.82 4.62
C ILE A 336 -5.16 9.32 5.67
N CYS A 337 -3.96 9.69 5.23
CA CYS A 337 -2.97 10.35 6.08
C CYS A 337 -2.55 11.69 5.49
N TYR A 338 -2.47 12.70 6.33
CA TYR A 338 -1.98 14.03 6.00
C TYR A 338 -1.38 14.67 7.26
N ASN A 339 -0.27 15.40 7.12
CA ASN A 339 0.44 16.00 8.25
C ASN A 339 0.62 15.00 9.42
N LYS A 340 0.03 15.25 10.59
CA LYS A 340 0.05 14.34 11.77
C LYS A 340 -1.23 13.52 11.93
N ALA A 341 -2.20 13.68 11.03
CA ALA A 341 -3.51 13.09 11.15
C ALA A 341 -3.63 11.80 10.34
N ALA A 342 -4.23 10.78 10.95
CA ALA A 342 -4.82 9.65 10.23
C ALA A 342 -6.34 9.73 10.41
N GLU A 343 -7.07 9.82 9.30
CA GLU A 343 -8.53 9.83 9.30
C GLU A 343 -9.07 8.59 8.62
N ILE A 344 -10.13 8.02 9.18
CA ILE A 344 -10.96 7.05 8.47
C ILE A 344 -12.30 7.67 8.14
N LEU A 345 -12.69 7.54 6.89
CA LEU A 345 -13.89 8.12 6.28
C LEU A 345 -14.80 7.00 5.85
N ARG A 346 -16.09 7.12 6.17
CA ARG A 346 -17.11 6.25 5.60
C ARG A 346 -17.53 6.78 4.23
N VAL A 347 -17.58 5.90 3.24
CA VAL A 347 -17.88 6.23 1.84
C VAL A 347 -18.99 5.39 1.25
#